data_AF-A0A3N8HH21-F1
#
_entry.id   AF-A0A3N8HH21-F1
#
_cell.length_a   1.000
_cell.length_b   1.000
_cell.length_c   1.000
_cell.angle_alpha   90.00
_cell.angle_beta   90.00
_cell.angle_gamma   90.00
#
_symmetry.space_group_name_H-M   'P 1'
#
loop_
_entity.id
_entity.type
_entity.pdbx_description
1 polymer ?
#
loop_
_entity_poly.entity_id
_entity_poly.type
_entity_poly.pdbx_seq_one_letter_code
_entity_poly.pdbx_strand_id
1 'polypeptide(L)'
;MNTPVITALASYVPRTVAVHRECGIEPTLGAPIRSGWHAWVASWKADYAPHPTKKAAAARSAAVNAPPDEFHCVPVERDTDLSGLAAKVAQTICAGRPVDAAPIDIAMFCHSSLNEHVSTTTAGRLRAVIGTPCFPFSVSQQQGASTFTALQLASDLLIAEPEIHTILIVAAEKWCPPFSRWTDQGIVQGDAAGAILVERTRPTSCGLVVIDARASRLHRFATPAPLSSLDIRTDWVPALQSTIDAILRRHELQPNDIGTVVGARIDRQLDEAICRHLSRRVIEFSDRHRAHLGAAEPIVRLADALQSHGLSVCDRILMWGIGLGGFAGCALFESHGRPLLYLNPP
;
A
#
# COMPACT_ATOMS: atom_id res chain seq x y z
N MET A 1 -27.87 3.51 -10.27
CA MET A 1 -27.06 3.86 -9.09
C MET A 1 -25.60 3.80 -9.52
N ASN A 2 -24.83 4.87 -9.30
CA ASN A 2 -23.43 4.98 -9.71
C ASN A 2 -22.47 4.49 -8.63
N THR A 3 -22.96 3.63 -7.73
CA THR A 3 -22.22 3.22 -6.56
C THR A 3 -21.07 2.30 -6.97
N PRO A 4 -19.83 2.58 -6.56
CA PRO A 4 -18.69 1.70 -6.77
C PRO A 4 -18.79 0.43 -5.90
N VAL A 5 -18.50 -0.72 -6.49
CA VAL A 5 -18.39 -2.01 -5.79
C VAL A 5 -17.08 -2.69 -6.15
N ILE A 6 -16.35 -3.15 -5.14
CA ILE A 6 -15.19 -4.02 -5.32
C ILE A 6 -15.70 -5.45 -5.54
N THR A 7 -15.50 -5.97 -6.74
CA THR A 7 -15.99 -7.30 -7.14
C THR A 7 -14.90 -8.36 -7.11
N ALA A 8 -13.63 -7.97 -7.17
CA ALA A 8 -12.50 -8.88 -7.06
C ALA A 8 -11.29 -8.21 -6.41
N LEU A 9 -10.50 -9.00 -5.68
CA LEU A 9 -9.19 -8.64 -5.16
C LEU A 9 -8.17 -9.72 -5.46
N ALA A 10 -6.94 -9.31 -5.76
CA ALA A 10 -5.80 -10.20 -5.83
C ALA A 10 -4.69 -9.69 -4.91
N SER A 11 -3.98 -10.60 -4.25
CA SER A 11 -2.79 -10.25 -3.46
C SER A 11 -1.65 -11.22 -3.73
N TYR A 12 -0.43 -10.69 -3.69
CA TYR A 12 0.79 -11.44 -3.79
C TYR A 12 1.83 -10.88 -2.82
N VAL A 13 2.24 -11.73 -1.88
CA VAL A 13 3.34 -11.47 -0.97
C VAL A 13 4.38 -12.58 -1.21
N PRO A 14 5.62 -12.24 -1.60
CA PRO A 14 6.67 -13.23 -1.84
C PRO A 14 7.14 -13.85 -0.52
N ARG A 15 7.99 -14.87 -0.64
CA ARG A 15 8.59 -15.54 0.52
C ARG A 15 9.42 -14.59 1.37
N THR A 16 9.42 -14.84 2.67
CA THR A 16 10.27 -14.09 3.60
C THR A 16 11.71 -14.56 3.57
N VAL A 17 12.61 -13.60 3.70
CA VAL A 17 14.04 -13.82 3.90
C VAL A 17 14.51 -12.99 5.09
N ALA A 18 15.57 -13.42 5.75
CA ALA A 18 16.20 -12.62 6.78
C ALA A 18 16.91 -11.42 6.13
N VAL A 19 16.56 -10.21 6.57
CA VAL A 19 17.21 -8.97 6.15
C VAL A 19 17.86 -8.35 7.39
N HIS A 20 19.17 -8.13 7.31
CA HIS A 20 19.93 -7.48 8.37
C HIS A 20 19.81 -5.96 8.28
N ARG A 21 19.87 -5.29 9.42
CA ARG A 21 19.97 -3.84 9.49
C ARG A 21 21.37 -3.40 9.10
N GLU A 22 21.60 -3.20 7.81
CA GLU A 22 22.86 -2.64 7.33
C GLU A 22 22.87 -1.12 7.49
N CYS A 23 23.90 -0.58 8.16
CA CYS A 23 24.15 0.85 8.24
C CYS A 23 24.76 1.37 6.94
N GLY A 24 23.96 1.56 5.89
CA GLY A 24 24.40 2.22 4.67
C GLY A 24 23.66 1.78 3.41
N ILE A 25 23.88 2.52 2.32
CA ILE A 25 23.53 2.05 0.98
C ILE A 25 24.46 0.88 0.66
N GLU A 26 23.92 -0.32 0.42
CA GLU A 26 24.69 -1.49 -0.02
C GLU A 26 25.65 -1.07 -1.15
N PRO A 27 26.97 -1.33 -1.01
CA PRO A 27 27.87 -1.26 -2.14
C PRO A 27 27.37 -2.28 -3.17
N THR A 28 27.00 -1.80 -4.35
CA THR A 28 26.55 -2.63 -5.47
C THR A 28 27.72 -3.52 -5.90
N LEU A 29 27.87 -4.69 -5.28
CA LEU A 29 28.80 -5.74 -5.70
C LEU A 29 28.08 -6.64 -6.71
N GLY A 30 27.83 -6.08 -7.89
CA GLY A 30 27.26 -6.77 -9.04
C GLY A 30 27.75 -6.12 -10.33
N ALA A 31 28.17 -6.95 -11.29
CA ALA A 31 28.91 -6.58 -12.51
C ALA A 31 28.38 -5.33 -13.26
N PRO A 32 29.26 -4.55 -13.93
CA PRO A 32 28.90 -3.25 -14.48
C PRO A 32 28.08 -3.42 -15.76
N ILE A 33 26.76 -3.50 -15.65
CA ILE A 33 25.91 -3.13 -16.78
C ILE A 33 25.90 -1.61 -16.82
N ARG A 34 26.72 -1.02 -17.70
CA ARG A 34 26.76 0.44 -17.96
C ARG A 34 25.46 0.91 -18.62
N SER A 35 24.34 0.86 -17.92
CA SER A 35 23.09 1.51 -18.31
C SER A 35 23.07 2.94 -17.78
N GLY A 36 22.32 3.82 -18.46
CA GLY A 36 22.11 5.21 -18.00
C GLY A 36 21.55 5.30 -16.58
N TRP A 37 20.91 4.23 -16.08
CA TRP A 37 20.47 4.09 -14.70
C TRP A 37 21.61 4.18 -13.68
N HIS A 38 22.74 3.49 -13.89
CA HIS A 38 23.87 3.59 -12.97
C HIS A 38 24.50 4.98 -12.96
N ALA A 39 24.53 5.66 -14.11
CA ALA A 39 25.02 7.03 -14.20
C ALA A 39 24.07 8.02 -13.49
N TRP A 40 22.75 7.85 -13.64
CA TRP A 40 21.74 8.63 -12.94
C TRP A 40 21.77 8.36 -11.43
N VAL A 41 21.78 7.10 -10.98
CA VAL A 41 21.94 6.76 -9.55
C VAL A 41 23.27 7.31 -9.00
N ALA A 42 24.36 7.23 -9.76
CA ALA A 42 25.64 7.81 -9.36
C ALA A 42 25.60 9.33 -9.27
N SER A 43 24.81 10.03 -10.09
CA SER A 43 24.67 11.49 -9.98
C SER A 43 23.92 11.90 -8.72
N TRP A 44 23.02 11.05 -8.19
CA TRP A 44 22.31 11.28 -6.94
C TRP A 44 23.13 10.89 -5.70
N LYS A 45 24.24 10.16 -5.86
CA LYS A 45 25.11 9.77 -4.72
C LYS A 45 25.63 10.98 -3.94
N ALA A 46 25.86 12.14 -4.57
CA ALA A 46 26.30 13.33 -3.85
C ALA A 46 25.22 13.89 -2.92
N ASP A 47 23.94 13.76 -3.30
CA ASP A 47 22.79 14.33 -2.58
C ASP A 47 22.27 13.41 -1.46
N TYR A 48 22.54 12.10 -1.55
CA TYR A 48 22.11 11.10 -0.56
C TYR A 48 23.26 10.33 0.11
N ALA A 49 24.52 10.63 -0.24
CA ALA A 49 25.65 10.15 0.55
C ALA A 49 25.41 10.58 2.00
N PRO A 50 25.55 9.65 2.97
CA PRO A 50 25.38 10.01 4.37
C PRO A 50 26.29 11.20 4.64
N HIS A 51 25.70 12.36 4.90
CA HIS A 51 26.48 13.49 5.40
C HIS A 51 27.25 12.94 6.59
N PRO A 52 28.59 13.04 6.61
CA PRO A 52 29.36 12.65 7.78
C PRO A 52 28.96 13.64 8.87
N THR A 53 27.92 13.32 9.61
CA THR A 53 27.60 14.02 10.84
C THR A 53 28.85 13.85 11.70
N LYS A 54 29.40 14.95 12.21
CA LYS A 54 30.58 14.94 13.09
C LYS A 54 30.45 13.98 14.30
N LYS A 55 29.27 13.40 14.54
CA LYS A 55 29.01 12.29 15.46
C LYS A 55 29.62 10.94 15.04
N ALA A 56 29.85 10.67 13.74
CA ALA A 56 30.41 9.39 13.28
C ALA A 56 31.88 9.20 13.72
N ALA A 57 32.64 10.29 13.90
CA ALA A 57 34.00 10.22 14.44
C ALA A 57 34.03 9.94 15.96
N ALA A 58 33.01 10.41 16.70
CA ALA A 58 32.87 10.12 18.13
C ALA A 58 32.35 8.69 18.40
N ALA A 59 31.56 8.13 17.48
CA ALA A 59 31.00 6.77 17.59
C ALA A 59 32.03 5.65 17.44
N ARG A 60 33.17 5.88 16.75
CA ARG A 60 34.25 4.88 16.66
C ARG A 60 34.96 4.61 17.99
N SER A 61 34.84 5.51 18.97
CA SER A 61 35.39 5.30 20.32
C SER A 61 34.40 4.62 21.28
N ALA A 62 33.16 4.35 20.84
CA ALA A 62 32.08 3.76 21.65
C ALA A 62 31.68 2.34 21.19
N ALA A 63 32.58 1.64 20.50
CA ALA A 63 32.39 0.26 20.02
C ALA A 63 32.48 -0.78 21.16
N VAL A 64 31.74 -0.58 22.25
CA VAL A 64 31.61 -1.55 23.35
C VAL A 64 30.15 -1.98 23.60
N ASN A 65 29.16 -1.35 22.95
CA ASN A 65 27.76 -1.81 23.03
C ASN A 65 27.05 -1.62 21.68
N ALA A 66 27.40 -2.45 20.69
CA ALA A 66 26.54 -2.60 19.51
C ALA A 66 25.29 -3.41 19.97
N PRO A 67 24.05 -2.93 19.74
CA PRO A 67 22.88 -3.78 19.90
C PRO A 67 23.02 -5.02 18.99
N PRO A 68 22.47 -6.19 19.38
CA PRO A 68 22.58 -7.40 18.58
C PRO A 68 22.12 -7.15 17.14
N ASP A 69 22.73 -7.87 16.18
CA ASP A 69 22.35 -7.84 14.75
C ASP A 69 20.83 -7.95 14.60
N GLU A 70 20.16 -6.82 14.40
CA GLU A 70 18.73 -6.77 14.23
C GLU A 70 18.41 -7.31 12.83
N PHE A 71 17.76 -8.47 12.76
CA PHE A 71 17.25 -9.03 11.52
C PHE A 71 15.73 -9.15 11.59
N HIS A 72 15.06 -8.84 10.48
CA HIS A 72 13.62 -9.09 10.30
C HIS A 72 13.41 -10.08 9.16
N CYS A 73 12.38 -10.91 9.29
CA CYS A 73 11.87 -11.70 8.18
C CYS A 73 11.01 -10.80 7.27
N VAL A 74 11.49 -10.54 6.06
CA VAL A 74 10.89 -9.57 5.13
C VAL A 74 10.52 -10.27 3.84
N PRO A 75 9.31 -10.04 3.28
CA PRO A 75 8.97 -10.50 1.94
C PRO A 75 9.88 -9.87 0.90
N VAL A 76 10.59 -10.68 0.12
CA VAL A 76 11.53 -10.20 -0.90
C VAL A 76 11.29 -10.92 -2.22
N GLU A 77 10.95 -10.16 -3.25
CA GLU A 77 10.81 -10.66 -4.62
C GLU A 77 12.16 -10.66 -5.32
N ARG A 78 12.56 -11.80 -5.90
CA ARG A 78 13.87 -12.02 -6.54
C ARG A 78 13.78 -12.12 -8.06
N ASP A 79 12.67 -12.60 -8.59
CA ASP A 79 12.57 -13.10 -9.96
C ASP A 79 11.92 -12.09 -10.92
N THR A 80 11.21 -11.10 -10.40
CA THR A 80 10.55 -10.08 -11.23
C THR A 80 10.78 -8.66 -10.74
N ASP A 81 10.72 -7.69 -11.65
CA ASP A 81 10.73 -6.26 -11.35
C ASP A 81 9.36 -5.76 -10.83
N LEU A 82 9.28 -4.47 -10.52
CA LEU A 82 8.06 -3.83 -10.00
C LEU A 82 6.88 -3.95 -10.98
N SER A 83 7.10 -3.78 -12.28
CA SER A 83 6.05 -3.92 -13.28
C SER A 83 5.60 -5.36 -13.45
N GLY A 84 6.48 -6.35 -13.31
CA GLY A 84 6.08 -7.74 -13.33
C GLY A 84 5.33 -8.16 -12.06
N LEU A 85 5.64 -7.59 -10.88
CA LEU A 85 4.80 -7.72 -9.68
C LEU A 85 3.38 -7.16 -9.92
N ALA A 86 3.29 -5.95 -10.49
CA ALA A 86 2.02 -5.32 -10.83
C ALA A 86 1.26 -6.11 -11.90
N ALA A 87 1.95 -6.59 -12.94
CA ALA A 87 1.39 -7.40 -14.01
C ALA A 87 0.84 -8.72 -13.47
N LYS A 88 1.53 -9.37 -12.53
CA LYS A 88 1.10 -10.64 -11.93
C LYS A 88 -0.30 -10.53 -11.33
N VAL A 89 -0.54 -9.57 -10.45
CA VAL A 89 -1.85 -9.39 -9.82
C VAL A 89 -2.92 -8.88 -10.80
N ALA A 90 -2.54 -8.05 -11.78
CA ALA A 90 -3.45 -7.59 -12.82
C ALA A 90 -3.88 -8.75 -13.75
N GLN A 91 -2.95 -9.61 -14.17
CA GLN A 91 -3.21 -10.80 -14.97
C GLN A 91 -4.13 -11.77 -14.23
N THR A 92 -3.91 -11.98 -12.94
CA THR A 92 -4.77 -12.83 -12.11
C THR A 92 -6.22 -12.34 -12.14
N ILE A 93 -6.44 -11.03 -11.97
CA ILE A 93 -7.79 -10.44 -12.09
C ILE A 93 -8.33 -10.63 -13.50
N CYS A 94 -7.56 -10.27 -14.53
CA CYS A 94 -8.01 -10.36 -15.93
C CYS A 94 -8.37 -11.79 -16.35
N ALA A 95 -7.57 -12.78 -15.95
CA ALA A 95 -7.81 -14.20 -16.23
C ALA A 95 -9.03 -14.76 -15.47
N GLY A 96 -9.37 -14.17 -14.32
CA GLY A 96 -10.55 -14.53 -13.54
C GLY A 96 -11.84 -13.87 -14.00
N ARG A 97 -11.78 -12.87 -14.90
CA ARG A 97 -12.97 -12.17 -15.41
C ARG A 97 -13.75 -13.07 -16.40
N PRO A 98 -15.10 -13.01 -16.38
CA PRO A 98 -15.91 -13.60 -17.44
C PRO A 98 -15.51 -13.10 -18.83
N VAL A 99 -15.64 -13.96 -19.84
CA VAL A 99 -15.25 -13.65 -21.24
C VAL A 99 -16.04 -12.48 -21.81
N ASP A 100 -17.28 -12.30 -21.36
CA ASP A 100 -18.22 -11.26 -21.76
C ASP A 100 -18.22 -10.05 -20.80
N ALA A 101 -17.31 -10.01 -19.82
CA ALA A 101 -17.19 -8.88 -18.93
C ALA A 101 -16.82 -7.61 -19.72
N ALA A 102 -17.33 -6.46 -19.27
CA ALA A 102 -16.96 -5.17 -19.83
C ALA A 102 -15.44 -5.00 -19.82
N PRO A 103 -14.84 -4.26 -20.76
CA PRO A 103 -13.41 -3.98 -20.68
C PRO A 103 -13.08 -3.17 -19.42
N ILE A 104 -11.82 -3.24 -18.98
CA ILE A 104 -11.31 -2.33 -17.97
C ILE A 104 -11.03 -0.98 -18.63
N ASP A 105 -11.74 0.07 -18.20
CA ASP A 105 -11.66 1.41 -18.79
C ASP A 105 -10.47 2.20 -18.26
N ILE A 106 -10.13 2.01 -16.97
CA ILE A 106 -9.04 2.73 -16.30
C ILE A 106 -8.17 1.76 -15.51
N ALA A 107 -6.85 1.97 -15.56
CA ALA A 107 -5.90 1.34 -14.67
C ALA A 107 -5.16 2.38 -13.81
N MET A 108 -5.27 2.28 -12.50
CA MET A 108 -4.54 3.14 -11.56
C MET A 108 -3.39 2.35 -10.93
N PHE A 109 -2.16 2.82 -11.06
CA PHE A 109 -0.98 2.19 -10.47
C PHE A 109 -0.48 2.94 -9.23
N CYS A 110 -0.55 2.30 -8.07
CA CYS A 110 -0.10 2.82 -6.80
C CYS A 110 1.30 2.29 -6.44
N HIS A 111 2.26 3.18 -6.21
CA HIS A 111 3.62 2.78 -5.81
C HIS A 111 4.39 3.91 -5.12
N SER A 112 5.45 3.55 -4.41
CA SER A 112 6.39 4.52 -3.83
C SER A 112 7.85 4.18 -4.14
N SER A 113 8.15 2.91 -4.37
CA SER A 113 9.45 2.42 -4.79
C SER A 113 9.72 2.67 -6.27
N LEU A 114 11.02 2.71 -6.60
CA LEU A 114 11.56 2.80 -7.95
C LEU A 114 12.49 1.60 -8.16
N ASN A 115 12.09 0.65 -8.99
CA ASN A 115 12.90 -0.52 -9.38
C ASN A 115 13.11 -0.60 -10.90
N GLU A 116 12.60 0.38 -11.64
CA GLU A 116 12.68 0.45 -13.11
C GLU A 116 13.19 1.81 -13.57
N HIS A 117 13.51 1.90 -14.85
CA HIS A 117 14.03 3.13 -15.44
C HIS A 117 12.99 4.27 -15.33
N VAL A 118 13.41 5.48 -14.96
CA VAL A 118 12.47 6.61 -14.77
C VAL A 118 11.65 6.98 -16.00
N SER A 119 12.12 6.63 -17.20
CA SER A 119 11.39 6.85 -18.45
C SER A 119 10.38 5.74 -18.78
N THR A 120 10.36 4.64 -18.02
CA THR A 120 9.36 3.59 -18.18
C THR A 120 8.15 3.87 -17.30
N THR A 121 6.97 3.75 -17.88
CA THR A 121 5.70 3.87 -17.13
C THR A 121 5.16 2.48 -16.82
N THR A 122 5.23 2.07 -15.55
CA THR A 122 4.61 0.81 -15.10
C THR A 122 3.10 0.83 -15.34
N ALA A 123 2.44 1.98 -15.18
CA ALA A 123 1.04 2.14 -15.56
C ALA A 123 0.81 1.87 -17.06
N GLY A 124 1.66 2.40 -17.94
CA GLY A 124 1.59 2.12 -19.37
C GLY A 124 1.82 0.64 -19.71
N ARG A 125 2.69 -0.06 -18.97
CA ARG A 125 2.87 -1.53 -19.09
C ARG A 125 1.64 -2.30 -18.63
N LEU A 126 0.95 -1.85 -17.58
CA LEU A 126 -0.32 -2.44 -17.16
C LEU A 126 -1.37 -2.38 -18.26
N ARG A 127 -1.44 -1.30 -19.04
CA ARG A 127 -2.33 -1.24 -20.22
C ARG A 127 -2.02 -2.35 -21.24
N ALA A 128 -0.74 -2.69 -21.46
CA ALA A 128 -0.37 -3.79 -22.36
C ALA A 128 -0.83 -5.16 -21.83
N VAL A 129 -0.89 -5.32 -20.50
CA VAL A 129 -1.41 -6.52 -19.83
C VAL A 129 -2.94 -6.59 -19.87
N ILE A 130 -3.60 -5.46 -19.66
CA ILE A 130 -5.06 -5.35 -19.55
C ILE A 130 -5.74 -5.34 -20.92
N GLY A 131 -5.13 -4.71 -21.92
CA GLY A 131 -5.71 -4.49 -23.23
C GLY A 131 -6.38 -3.12 -23.39
N THR A 132 -6.87 -2.83 -24.60
CA THR A 132 -7.61 -1.60 -24.93
C THR A 132 -9.10 -1.76 -24.62
N PRO A 133 -9.84 -0.68 -24.27
CA PRO A 133 -9.48 0.75 -24.35
C PRO A 133 -8.80 1.37 -23.11
N CYS A 134 -8.32 0.57 -22.14
CA CYS A 134 -7.79 1.02 -20.85
C CYS A 134 -6.91 2.30 -20.88
N PHE A 135 -7.28 3.30 -20.07
CA PHE A 135 -6.50 4.50 -19.76
C PHE A 135 -5.67 4.32 -18.47
N PRO A 136 -4.33 4.25 -18.55
CA PRO A 136 -3.48 4.03 -17.39
C PRO A 136 -2.90 5.32 -16.81
N PHE A 137 -2.87 5.43 -15.47
CA PHE A 137 -2.09 6.47 -14.78
C PHE A 137 -1.65 6.01 -13.39
N SER A 138 -0.80 6.80 -12.73
CA SER A 138 -0.22 6.46 -11.42
C SER A 138 -0.71 7.37 -10.29
N VAL A 139 -0.85 6.79 -9.10
CA VAL A 139 -1.05 7.47 -7.82
C VAL A 139 0.16 7.14 -6.94
N SER A 140 1.13 8.04 -6.87
CA SER A 140 2.46 7.71 -6.35
C SER A 140 2.81 8.45 -5.06
N GLN A 141 3.83 7.93 -4.36
CA GLN A 141 4.49 8.58 -3.21
C GLN A 141 3.61 8.83 -1.98
N GLN A 142 2.55 8.03 -1.81
CA GLN A 142 1.71 8.04 -0.60
C GLN A 142 1.80 6.72 0.18
N GLN A 143 2.62 5.76 -0.26
CA GLN A 143 2.75 4.42 0.34
C GLN A 143 1.38 3.81 0.66
N GLY A 144 1.16 3.31 1.88
CA GLY A 144 -0.10 2.69 2.29
C GLY A 144 -1.31 3.62 2.22
N ALA A 145 -1.13 4.94 2.05
CA ALA A 145 -2.24 5.84 1.81
C ALA A 145 -2.70 5.89 0.32
N SER A 146 -1.87 5.43 -0.63
CA SER A 146 -2.12 5.55 -2.08
C SER A 146 -3.41 4.86 -2.51
N THR A 147 -3.71 3.68 -1.93
CA THR A 147 -4.93 2.91 -2.24
C THR A 147 -6.20 3.67 -1.90
N PHE A 148 -6.20 4.49 -0.84
CA PHE A 148 -7.39 5.28 -0.47
C PHE A 148 -7.60 6.45 -1.42
N THR A 149 -6.52 7.11 -1.88
CA THR A 149 -6.60 8.10 -2.95
C THR A 149 -7.13 7.47 -4.23
N ALA A 150 -6.64 6.29 -4.61
CA ALA A 150 -7.11 5.59 -5.80
C ALA A 150 -8.59 5.17 -5.70
N LEU A 151 -9.05 4.69 -4.53
CA LEU A 151 -10.46 4.38 -4.29
C LEU A 151 -11.35 5.62 -4.35
N GLN A 152 -10.87 6.74 -3.81
CA GLN A 152 -11.57 8.02 -3.90
C GLN A 152 -11.72 8.46 -5.36
N LEU A 153 -10.62 8.46 -6.13
CA LEU A 153 -10.64 8.78 -7.56
C LEU A 153 -11.53 7.81 -8.35
N ALA A 154 -11.50 6.52 -8.04
CA ALA A 154 -12.35 5.53 -8.71
C ALA A 154 -13.83 5.81 -8.46
N SER A 155 -14.19 6.15 -7.23
CA SER A 155 -15.57 6.52 -6.85
C SER A 155 -16.01 7.78 -7.60
N ASP A 156 -15.17 8.82 -7.59
CA ASP A 156 -15.45 10.10 -8.25
C ASP A 156 -15.58 9.94 -9.77
N LEU A 157 -14.71 9.15 -10.41
CA LEU A 157 -14.75 8.86 -11.84
C LEU A 157 -15.99 8.05 -12.23
N LEU A 158 -16.36 7.02 -11.46
CA LEU A 158 -17.58 6.27 -11.72
C LEU A 158 -18.83 7.14 -11.55
N ILE A 159 -18.81 8.14 -10.67
CA ILE A 159 -19.92 9.10 -10.53
C ILE A 159 -19.96 10.08 -11.70
N ALA A 160 -18.81 10.67 -12.04
CA ALA A 160 -18.70 11.77 -13.01
C ALA A 160 -18.80 11.31 -14.47
N GLU A 161 -18.32 10.10 -14.78
CA GLU A 161 -18.17 9.61 -16.15
C GLU A 161 -19.06 8.38 -16.38
N PRO A 162 -20.25 8.54 -16.98
CA PRO A 162 -21.21 7.44 -17.17
C PRO A 162 -20.69 6.29 -18.05
N GLU A 163 -19.79 6.59 -18.98
CA GLU A 163 -19.18 5.62 -19.90
C GLU A 163 -18.12 4.73 -19.22
N ILE A 164 -17.62 5.13 -18.05
CA ILE A 164 -16.66 4.34 -17.28
C ILE A 164 -17.43 3.35 -16.42
N HIS A 165 -17.11 2.07 -16.54
CA HIS A 165 -17.80 0.98 -15.87
C HIS A 165 -16.89 0.17 -14.96
N THR A 166 -15.61 0.05 -15.34
CA THR A 166 -14.66 -0.83 -14.67
C THR A 166 -13.31 -0.14 -14.51
N ILE A 167 -12.82 -0.09 -13.27
CA ILE A 167 -11.53 0.49 -12.88
C ILE A 167 -10.71 -0.58 -12.17
N LEU A 168 -9.48 -0.80 -12.63
CA LEU A 168 -8.50 -1.66 -11.95
C LEU A 168 -7.51 -0.80 -11.19
N ILE A 169 -7.47 -0.95 -9.87
CA ILE A 169 -6.44 -0.35 -9.01
C ILE A 169 -5.39 -1.44 -8.76
N VAL A 170 -4.14 -1.18 -9.12
CA VAL A 170 -3.00 -2.07 -8.87
C VAL A 170 -2.03 -1.33 -7.97
N ALA A 171 -1.60 -1.95 -6.89
CA ALA A 171 -0.57 -1.41 -6.01
C ALA A 171 0.59 -2.40 -5.92
N ALA A 172 1.83 -1.92 -6.06
CA ALA A 172 3.00 -2.77 -5.90
C ALA A 172 4.17 -2.00 -5.29
N GLU A 173 5.01 -2.72 -4.57
CA GLU A 173 6.27 -2.21 -4.03
C GLU A 173 7.39 -3.23 -4.24
N LYS A 174 8.56 -2.72 -4.62
CA LYS A 174 9.79 -3.50 -4.73
C LYS A 174 10.97 -2.67 -4.28
N TRP A 175 11.43 -2.92 -3.06
CA TRP A 175 12.54 -2.21 -2.46
C TRP A 175 13.84 -2.91 -2.83
N CYS A 176 14.70 -2.24 -3.59
CA CYS A 176 15.99 -2.77 -3.98
C CYS A 176 17.08 -1.71 -3.86
N PRO A 177 18.35 -2.11 -3.77
CA PRO A 177 19.46 -1.19 -3.91
C PRO A 177 19.28 -0.29 -5.16
N PRO A 178 19.59 1.02 -5.06
CA PRO A 178 20.28 1.69 -3.95
C PRO A 178 19.36 2.13 -2.78
N PHE A 179 18.06 1.84 -2.84
CA PHE A 179 17.11 2.25 -1.80
C PHE A 179 17.12 1.28 -0.63
N SER A 180 17.34 1.80 0.58
CA SER A 180 17.31 1.00 1.80
C SER A 180 15.90 0.45 2.05
N ARG A 181 15.82 -0.82 2.44
CA ARG A 181 14.59 -1.42 3.01
C ARG A 181 14.31 -0.90 4.42
N TRP A 182 15.34 -0.43 5.12
CA TRP A 182 15.20 0.07 6.48
C TRP A 182 14.95 1.56 6.47
N THR A 183 13.94 1.98 7.22
CA THR A 183 13.74 3.39 7.55
C THR A 183 14.49 3.74 8.83
N ASP A 184 14.74 5.03 9.04
CA ASP A 184 15.40 5.53 10.26
C ASP A 184 14.59 5.21 11.53
N GLN A 185 13.27 5.03 11.40
CA GLN A 185 12.37 4.64 12.49
C GLN A 185 12.42 3.13 12.82
N GLY A 186 13.26 2.35 12.14
CA GLY A 186 13.36 0.90 12.35
C GLY A 186 12.24 0.10 11.69
N ILE A 187 11.45 0.72 10.82
CA ILE A 187 10.45 0.02 10.00
C ILE A 187 11.18 -0.60 8.81
N VAL A 188 10.96 -1.88 8.58
CA VAL A 188 11.52 -2.59 7.43
C VAL A 188 10.49 -2.70 6.31
N GLN A 189 10.89 -2.43 5.07
CA GLN A 189 10.03 -2.45 3.90
C GLN A 189 10.13 -3.78 3.15
N GLY A 190 8.97 -4.38 2.87
CA GLY A 190 8.84 -5.61 2.09
C GLY A 190 8.36 -5.34 0.67
N ASP A 191 8.53 -6.35 -0.18
CA ASP A 191 8.00 -6.35 -1.54
C ASP A 191 6.62 -7.02 -1.53
N ALA A 192 5.68 -6.50 -2.31
CA ALA A 192 4.36 -7.09 -2.48
C ALA A 192 3.63 -6.47 -3.66
N ALA A 193 2.53 -7.10 -4.07
CA ALA A 193 1.56 -6.52 -4.98
C ALA A 193 0.13 -6.86 -4.56
N GLY A 194 -0.80 -5.98 -4.90
CA GLY A 194 -2.23 -6.20 -4.76
C GLY A 194 -3.00 -5.52 -5.89
N ALA A 195 -4.17 -6.06 -6.22
CA ALA A 195 -5.10 -5.44 -7.15
C ALA A 195 -6.53 -5.46 -6.61
N ILE A 196 -7.28 -4.40 -6.89
CA ILE A 196 -8.70 -4.25 -6.59
C ILE A 196 -9.41 -3.92 -7.90
N LEU A 197 -10.42 -4.72 -8.24
CA LEU A 197 -11.32 -4.45 -9.34
C LEU A 197 -12.56 -3.73 -8.81
N VAL A 198 -12.76 -2.49 -9.24
CA VAL A 198 -13.91 -1.66 -8.89
C VAL A 198 -14.83 -1.57 -10.10
N GLU A 199 -16.10 -1.87 -9.91
CA GLU A 199 -17.12 -1.84 -10.95
C GLU A 199 -18.31 -0.99 -10.51
N ARG A 200 -19.07 -0.50 -11.47
CA ARG A 200 -20.37 0.13 -11.20
C ARG A 200 -21.35 -0.93 -10.72
N THR A 201 -22.04 -0.68 -9.60
CA THR A 201 -23.05 -1.60 -9.06
C THR A 201 -24.17 -1.87 -10.06
N ARG A 202 -24.46 -3.16 -10.26
CA ARG A 202 -25.60 -3.72 -10.99
C ARG A 202 -26.48 -4.50 -10.01
N PRO A 203 -27.73 -4.82 -10.35
CA PRO A 203 -28.61 -5.60 -9.46
C PRO A 203 -28.02 -6.95 -9.00
N THR A 204 -27.12 -7.54 -9.79
CA THR A 204 -26.43 -8.81 -9.50
C THR A 204 -25.03 -8.63 -8.93
N SER A 205 -24.59 -7.40 -8.65
CA SER A 205 -23.26 -7.15 -8.10
C SER A 205 -23.14 -7.77 -6.71
N CYS A 206 -22.04 -8.48 -6.51
CA CYS A 206 -21.65 -9.11 -5.26
C CYS A 206 -20.24 -8.63 -4.93
N GLY A 207 -20.03 -8.19 -3.69
CA GLY A 207 -18.73 -7.68 -3.25
C GLY A 207 -18.85 -6.59 -2.19
N LEU A 208 -17.82 -5.74 -2.12
CA LEU A 208 -17.76 -4.65 -1.14
C LEU A 208 -18.16 -3.33 -1.78
N VAL A 209 -19.30 -2.79 -1.40
CA VAL A 209 -19.73 -1.45 -1.82
C VAL A 209 -18.82 -0.42 -1.15
N VAL A 210 -18.22 0.47 -1.94
CA VAL A 210 -17.37 1.55 -1.41
C VAL A 210 -18.28 2.72 -1.02
N ILE A 211 -18.41 2.95 0.29
CA ILE A 211 -19.27 3.99 0.88
C ILE A 211 -18.51 5.33 0.92
N ASP A 212 -17.25 5.30 1.33
CA ASP A 212 -16.36 6.46 1.33
C ASP A 212 -14.89 6.00 1.25
N ALA A 213 -14.03 6.83 0.69
CA ALA A 213 -12.59 6.65 0.72
C ALA A 213 -11.91 8.01 0.72
N ARG A 214 -10.93 8.19 1.62
CA ARG A 214 -10.20 9.45 1.76
C ARG A 214 -8.75 9.20 2.10
N ALA A 215 -7.89 9.99 1.50
CA ALA A 215 -6.54 10.20 1.98
C ALA A 215 -6.34 11.68 2.35
N SER A 216 -5.49 11.93 3.34
CA SER A 216 -5.07 13.26 3.73
C SER A 216 -3.56 13.31 3.92
N ARG A 217 -3.00 14.47 3.61
CA ARG A 217 -1.61 14.79 3.93
C ARG A 217 -1.58 15.47 5.30
N LEU A 218 -0.67 15.04 6.16
CA LEU A 218 -0.46 15.63 7.47
C LEU A 218 0.11 17.06 7.30
N HIS A 219 -0.57 18.06 7.88
CA HIS A 219 -0.24 19.48 7.68
C HIS A 219 1.20 19.88 8.04
N ARG A 220 1.85 19.15 8.97
CA ARG A 220 3.25 19.39 9.36
C ARG A 220 4.27 19.10 8.23
N PHE A 221 3.85 18.42 7.17
CA PHE A 221 4.70 18.10 6.00
C PHE A 221 4.56 19.10 4.85
N ALA A 222 3.87 20.23 5.07
CA ALA A 222 3.90 21.34 4.12
C ALA A 222 5.31 21.98 4.02
N THR A 223 6.14 21.82 5.06
CA THR A 223 7.56 22.20 5.09
C THR A 223 8.45 20.95 5.23
N PRO A 224 9.63 20.89 4.58
CA PRO A 224 10.53 19.75 4.66
C PRO A 224 11.20 19.69 6.04
N ALA A 225 10.56 19.01 6.98
CA ALA A 225 11.18 18.57 8.23
C ALA A 225 11.75 17.14 8.06
N PRO A 226 12.88 16.80 8.71
CA PRO A 226 13.42 15.44 8.69
C PRO A 226 12.41 14.42 9.22
N LEU A 227 12.20 13.32 8.50
CA LEU A 227 11.31 12.22 8.90
C LEU A 227 11.72 11.57 10.25
N SER A 228 12.96 11.79 10.69
CA SER A 228 13.55 11.23 11.91
C SER A 228 12.95 11.78 13.21
N SER A 229 12.07 12.79 13.17
CA SER A 229 11.46 13.40 14.36
C SER A 229 9.98 13.06 14.56
N LEU A 230 9.47 12.10 13.80
CA LEU A 230 8.05 11.78 13.79
C LEU A 230 7.68 10.76 14.88
N ASP A 231 6.79 11.17 15.78
CA ASP A 231 6.18 10.26 16.74
C ASP A 231 4.84 9.78 16.17
N ILE A 232 4.78 8.46 15.88
CA ILE A 232 3.58 7.75 15.42
C ILE A 232 2.34 8.17 16.22
N ARG A 233 2.49 8.37 17.53
CA ARG A 233 1.40 8.71 18.45
C ARG A 233 0.95 10.16 18.34
N THR A 234 1.86 11.08 18.07
CA THR A 234 1.53 12.51 18.08
C THR A 234 0.84 12.95 16.79
N ASP A 235 1.26 12.39 15.65
CA ASP A 235 0.84 12.93 14.35
C ASP A 235 -0.17 12.02 13.61
N TRP A 236 -0.02 10.69 13.62
CA TRP A 236 -0.88 9.80 12.82
C TRP A 236 -2.17 9.41 13.53
N VAL A 237 -2.12 9.14 14.85
CA VAL A 237 -3.33 8.77 15.61
C VAL A 237 -4.41 9.84 15.47
N PRO A 238 -4.15 11.15 15.74
CA PRO A 238 -5.21 12.16 15.66
C PRO A 238 -5.70 12.38 14.22
N ALA A 239 -4.82 12.26 13.22
CA ALA A 239 -5.18 12.42 11.83
C ALA A 239 -6.07 11.30 11.30
N LEU A 240 -5.77 10.05 11.65
CA LEU A 240 -6.61 8.90 11.35
C LEU A 240 -7.95 9.02 12.09
N GLN A 241 -7.95 9.30 13.39
CA GLN A 241 -9.19 9.51 14.15
C GLN A 241 -10.07 10.60 13.53
N SER A 242 -9.49 11.75 13.18
CA SER A 242 -10.20 12.84 12.50
C SER A 242 -10.80 12.41 11.16
N THR A 243 -10.03 11.66 10.35
CA THR A 243 -10.49 11.15 9.05
C THR A 243 -11.63 10.15 9.23
N ILE A 244 -11.50 9.23 10.18
CA ILE A 244 -12.52 8.23 10.53
C ILE A 244 -13.80 8.93 10.99
N ASP A 245 -13.70 9.86 11.95
CA ASP A 245 -14.85 10.60 12.47
C ASP A 245 -15.55 11.40 11.37
N ALA A 246 -14.80 11.98 10.43
CA ALA A 246 -15.38 12.70 9.30
C ALA A 246 -16.16 11.78 8.35
N ILE A 247 -15.68 10.55 8.11
CA ILE A 247 -16.38 9.54 7.33
C ILE A 247 -17.64 9.09 8.08
N LEU A 248 -17.51 8.69 9.35
CA LEU A 248 -18.64 8.23 10.15
C LEU A 248 -19.74 9.29 10.25
N ARG A 249 -19.38 10.55 10.55
CA ARG A 249 -20.36 11.65 10.61
C ARG A 249 -21.05 11.91 9.28
N ARG A 250 -20.34 11.81 8.14
CA ARG A 250 -20.96 12.04 6.81
C ARG A 250 -22.03 11.00 6.51
N HIS A 251 -21.81 9.76 6.93
CA HIS A 251 -22.71 8.63 6.67
C HIS A 251 -23.63 8.32 7.85
N GLU A 252 -23.72 9.24 8.82
CA GLU A 252 -24.58 9.12 10.01
C GLU A 252 -24.34 7.83 10.82
N LEU A 253 -23.09 7.36 10.83
CA LEU A 253 -22.68 6.14 11.51
C LEU A 253 -22.05 6.43 12.87
N GLN A 254 -22.22 5.49 13.78
CA GLN A 254 -21.52 5.41 15.06
C GLN A 254 -20.37 4.41 14.98
N PRO A 255 -19.35 4.52 15.85
CA PRO A 255 -18.25 3.53 15.92
C PRO A 255 -18.72 2.07 16.04
N ASN A 256 -19.81 1.84 16.79
CA ASN A 256 -20.38 0.51 17.01
C ASN A 256 -21.03 -0.10 15.75
N ASP A 257 -21.25 0.70 14.71
CA ASP A 257 -21.79 0.23 13.43
C ASP A 257 -20.73 -0.43 12.54
N ILE A 258 -19.44 -0.31 12.89
CA ILE A 258 -18.34 -0.89 12.14
C ILE A 258 -18.05 -2.31 12.64
N GLY A 259 -18.37 -3.35 11.88
CA GLY A 259 -18.14 -4.73 12.32
C GLY A 259 -16.67 -5.14 12.26
N THR A 260 -15.97 -4.72 11.20
CA THR A 260 -14.57 -5.14 10.95
C THR A 260 -13.65 -3.92 10.78
N VAL A 261 -12.47 -3.95 11.40
CA VAL A 261 -11.43 -2.93 11.24
C VAL A 261 -10.16 -3.56 10.67
N VAL A 262 -9.68 -3.04 9.55
CA VAL A 262 -8.48 -3.51 8.84
C VAL A 262 -7.41 -2.42 8.90
N GLY A 263 -6.38 -2.64 9.72
CA GLY A 263 -5.26 -1.71 9.88
C GLY A 263 -4.00 -2.11 9.12
N ALA A 264 -3.05 -1.17 9.03
CA ALA A 264 -1.78 -1.37 8.32
C ALA A 264 -0.79 -2.30 9.04
N ARG A 265 -0.96 -2.54 10.34
CA ARG A 265 -0.14 -3.47 11.15
C ARG A 265 1.36 -3.15 11.21
N ILE A 266 1.70 -1.89 10.95
CA ILE A 266 3.08 -1.37 11.01
C ILE A 266 3.50 -1.10 12.46
N ASP A 267 2.57 -0.65 13.30
CA ASP A 267 2.82 -0.32 14.71
C ASP A 267 1.63 -0.76 15.58
N ARG A 268 1.89 -1.65 16.54
CA ARG A 268 0.84 -2.21 17.41
C ARG A 268 0.12 -1.13 18.21
N GLN A 269 0.82 -0.08 18.65
CA GLN A 269 0.19 0.97 19.47
C GLN A 269 -0.76 1.82 18.62
N LEU A 270 -0.42 2.06 17.36
CA LEU A 270 -1.30 2.73 16.39
C LEU A 270 -2.56 1.89 16.15
N ASP A 271 -2.43 0.60 15.85
CA ASP A 271 -3.57 -0.30 15.69
C ASP A 271 -4.47 -0.32 16.94
N GLU A 272 -3.87 -0.44 18.13
CA GLU A 272 -4.61 -0.40 19.41
C GLU A 272 -5.32 0.93 19.63
N ALA A 273 -4.71 2.06 19.26
CA ALA A 273 -5.32 3.38 19.39
C ALA A 273 -6.54 3.54 18.48
N ILE A 274 -6.46 3.07 17.23
CA ILE A 274 -7.59 3.14 16.28
C ILE A 274 -8.70 2.16 16.68
N CYS A 275 -8.37 0.94 17.07
CA CYS A 275 -9.37 -0.01 17.55
C CYS A 275 -10.08 0.52 18.81
N ARG A 276 -9.35 1.10 19.76
CA ARG A 276 -9.93 1.73 20.96
C ARG A 276 -10.87 2.89 20.60
N HIS A 277 -10.47 3.74 19.65
CA HIS A 277 -11.31 4.82 19.13
C HIS A 277 -12.64 4.31 18.58
N LEU A 278 -12.61 3.13 17.95
CA LEU A 278 -13.79 2.48 17.38
C LEU A 278 -14.55 1.59 18.36
N SER A 279 -14.17 1.54 19.64
CA SER A 279 -14.71 0.59 20.62
C SER A 279 -14.62 -0.88 20.14
N ARG A 280 -13.53 -1.20 19.42
CA ARG A 280 -13.20 -2.53 18.91
C ARG A 280 -11.96 -3.09 19.55
N ARG A 281 -11.83 -4.42 19.51
CA ARG A 281 -10.60 -5.12 19.88
C ARG A 281 -9.70 -5.21 18.66
N VAL A 282 -8.40 -5.13 18.89
CA VAL A 282 -7.42 -5.48 17.86
C VAL A 282 -7.57 -6.97 17.59
N ILE A 283 -7.79 -7.32 16.33
CA ILE A 283 -7.74 -8.71 15.91
C ILE A 283 -6.26 -9.10 15.91
N GLU A 284 -5.88 -10.02 16.80
CA GLU A 284 -4.52 -10.55 16.83
C GLU A 284 -4.37 -11.54 15.67
N PHE A 285 -3.50 -11.19 14.72
CA PHE A 285 -3.08 -12.11 13.68
C PHE A 285 -1.74 -12.71 14.09
N SER A 286 -1.55 -14.00 13.82
CA SER A 286 -0.40 -14.79 14.28
C SER A 286 0.94 -14.40 13.65
N ASP A 287 1.04 -13.27 12.94
CA ASP A 287 2.02 -13.18 11.86
C ASP A 287 3.39 -12.65 12.26
N ARG A 288 4.40 -13.37 11.74
CA ARG A 288 5.85 -13.22 11.95
C ARG A 288 6.47 -12.11 11.08
N HIS A 289 5.65 -11.30 10.41
CA HIS A 289 6.04 -10.44 9.30
C HIS A 289 5.65 -8.99 9.58
N ARG A 290 6.54 -8.27 10.27
CA ARG A 290 6.39 -6.83 10.59
C ARG A 290 6.88 -5.89 9.48
N ALA A 291 6.98 -6.39 8.25
CA ALA A 291 7.43 -5.57 7.12
C ALA A 291 6.28 -4.69 6.62
N HIS A 292 6.57 -3.42 6.35
CA HIS A 292 5.67 -2.50 5.66
C HIS A 292 5.70 -2.79 4.16
N LEU A 293 4.55 -3.12 3.58
CA LEU A 293 4.39 -3.46 2.17
C LEU A 293 4.04 -2.24 1.31
N GLY A 294 4.23 -1.03 1.85
CA GLY A 294 4.00 0.26 1.20
C GLY A 294 2.62 0.36 0.56
N ALA A 295 2.54 0.71 -0.72
CA ALA A 295 1.26 0.87 -1.42
C ALA A 295 0.41 -0.41 -1.50
N ALA A 296 1.03 -1.60 -1.51
CA ALA A 296 0.28 -2.86 -1.56
C ALA A 296 -0.37 -3.23 -0.22
N GLU A 297 0.08 -2.65 0.90
CA GLU A 297 -0.33 -2.98 2.26
C GLU A 297 -1.86 -3.01 2.45
N PRO A 298 -2.65 -1.97 2.11
CA PRO A 298 -4.08 -2.00 2.37
C PRO A 298 -4.81 -3.11 1.60
N ILE A 299 -4.36 -3.41 0.37
CA ILE A 299 -4.98 -4.45 -0.45
C ILE A 299 -4.67 -5.83 0.12
N VAL A 300 -3.41 -6.08 0.51
CA VAL A 300 -3.00 -7.33 1.15
C VAL A 300 -3.77 -7.54 2.45
N ARG A 301 -3.85 -6.52 3.31
CA ARG A 301 -4.55 -6.62 4.60
C ARG A 301 -6.05 -6.83 4.46
N LEU A 302 -6.68 -6.19 3.47
CA LEU A 302 -8.08 -6.42 3.16
C LEU A 302 -8.28 -7.86 2.67
N ALA A 303 -7.43 -8.37 1.79
CA ALA A 303 -7.49 -9.73 1.30
C ALA A 303 -7.33 -10.76 2.45
N ASP A 304 -6.37 -10.56 3.36
CA ASP A 304 -6.16 -11.41 4.55
C ASP A 304 -7.38 -11.41 5.48
N ALA A 305 -7.96 -10.23 5.73
CA ALA A 305 -9.15 -10.06 6.56
C ALA A 305 -10.33 -10.82 5.96
N LEU A 306 -10.57 -10.64 4.66
CA LEU A 306 -11.62 -11.33 3.91
C LEU A 306 -11.39 -12.83 3.79
N GLN A 307 -10.15 -13.31 3.84
CA GLN A 307 -9.84 -14.75 3.87
C GLN A 307 -10.19 -15.36 5.23
N SER A 308 -9.79 -14.68 6.31
CA SER A 308 -9.79 -15.20 7.68
C SER A 308 -11.12 -15.00 8.41
N HIS A 309 -11.95 -14.04 7.97
CA HIS A 309 -13.21 -13.69 8.63
C HIS A 309 -14.39 -13.95 7.71
N GLY A 310 -15.46 -14.54 8.26
CA GLY A 310 -16.74 -14.60 7.57
C GLY A 310 -17.35 -13.20 7.49
N LEU A 311 -17.79 -12.80 6.29
CA LEU A 311 -18.55 -11.57 6.12
C LEU A 311 -20.04 -11.83 6.24
N SER A 312 -20.70 -11.14 7.16
CA SER A 312 -22.15 -11.03 7.15
C SER A 312 -22.59 -10.09 6.03
N VAL A 313 -23.81 -10.30 5.54
CA VAL A 313 -24.45 -9.35 4.62
C VAL A 313 -24.70 -8.04 5.38
N CYS A 314 -24.42 -6.91 4.72
CA CYS A 314 -24.42 -5.56 5.27
C CYS A 314 -23.42 -5.33 6.42
N ASP A 315 -22.41 -6.19 6.57
CA ASP A 315 -21.31 -5.91 7.50
C ASP A 315 -20.50 -4.70 7.00
N ARG A 316 -20.09 -3.83 7.93
CA ARG A 316 -19.33 -2.62 7.61
C ARG A 316 -17.88 -2.79 7.97
N ILE A 317 -17.02 -2.52 6.99
CA ILE A 317 -15.58 -2.71 7.09
C ILE A 317 -14.93 -1.34 7.00
N LEU A 318 -14.17 -0.96 8.02
CA LEU A 318 -13.31 0.21 7.97
C LEU A 318 -11.86 -0.22 7.76
N MET A 319 -11.28 0.19 6.65
CA MET A 319 -9.87 0.00 6.36
C MET A 319 -9.11 1.31 6.57
N TRP A 320 -7.91 1.26 7.13
CA TRP A 320 -7.05 2.43 7.27
C TRP A 320 -5.58 2.08 7.03
N GLY A 321 -4.81 3.09 6.64
CA GLY A 321 -3.38 2.95 6.42
C GLY A 321 -2.64 4.28 6.42
N ILE A 322 -1.31 4.19 6.42
CA ILE A 322 -0.44 5.35 6.50
C ILE A 322 0.64 5.29 5.42
N GLY A 323 1.09 6.46 5.01
CA GLY A 323 2.34 6.64 4.30
C GLY A 323 3.36 7.34 5.18
N LEU A 324 4.56 6.78 5.26
CA LEU A 324 5.63 7.31 6.13
C LEU A 324 6.08 8.72 5.70
N GLY A 325 5.78 9.13 4.47
CA GLY A 325 5.94 10.51 3.97
C GLY A 325 4.92 11.52 4.47
N GLY A 326 4.11 11.19 5.49
CA GLY A 326 3.13 12.09 6.08
C GLY A 326 1.75 12.02 5.45
N PHE A 327 1.30 10.80 5.11
CA PHE A 327 -0.05 10.57 4.59
C PHE A 327 -0.81 9.61 5.50
N ALA A 328 -2.12 9.79 5.59
CA ALA A 328 -3.03 8.89 6.28
C ALA A 328 -4.28 8.72 5.40
N GLY A 329 -4.85 7.52 5.36
CA GLY A 329 -6.07 7.28 4.61
C GLY A 329 -6.96 6.22 5.22
N CYS A 330 -8.24 6.32 4.90
CA CYS A 330 -9.29 5.43 5.36
C CYS A 330 -10.29 5.15 4.22
N ALA A 331 -10.87 3.96 4.21
CA ALA A 331 -12.02 3.62 3.38
C ALA A 331 -13.06 2.88 4.22
N LEU A 332 -14.33 3.15 3.92
CA LEU A 332 -15.50 2.51 4.51
C LEU A 332 -16.20 1.70 3.44
N PHE A 333 -16.45 0.44 3.74
CA PHE A 333 -17.14 -0.50 2.87
C PHE A 333 -18.38 -1.08 3.53
N GLU A 334 -19.33 -1.51 2.70
CA GLU A 334 -20.44 -2.35 3.12
C GLU A 334 -20.43 -3.67 2.31
N SER A 335 -20.51 -4.80 3.00
CA SER A 335 -20.51 -6.14 2.40
C SER A 335 -21.87 -6.45 1.78
N HIS A 336 -21.92 -6.58 0.46
CA HIS A 336 -23.10 -7.06 -0.30
C HIS A 336 -22.85 -8.47 -0.83
N GLY A 337 -21.99 -9.21 -0.13
CA GLY A 337 -21.47 -10.51 -0.51
C GLY A 337 -19.95 -10.50 -0.60
N ARG A 338 -19.37 -11.64 -0.99
CA ARG A 338 -17.93 -11.82 -1.00
C ARG A 338 -17.36 -11.51 -2.39
N PRO A 339 -16.41 -10.57 -2.53
CA PRO A 339 -15.71 -10.41 -3.79
C PRO A 339 -14.89 -11.66 -4.10
N LEU A 340 -14.56 -11.86 -5.38
CA LEU A 340 -13.64 -12.91 -5.78
C LEU A 340 -12.25 -12.62 -5.17
N LEU A 341 -11.68 -13.60 -4.47
CA LEU A 341 -10.39 -13.47 -3.82
C LEU A 341 -9.37 -14.37 -4.50
N TYR A 342 -8.32 -13.76 -5.04
CA TYR A 342 -7.19 -14.46 -5.63
C TYR A 342 -5.95 -14.25 -4.78
N LEU A 343 -5.68 -15.22 -3.93
CA LEU A 343 -4.52 -15.22 -3.05
C LEU A 343 -3.49 -16.16 -3.66
N ASN A 344 -2.26 -15.71 -3.81
CA ASN A 344 -1.18 -16.63 -4.13
C ASN A 344 -0.82 -17.45 -2.88
N PRO A 345 -0.55 -18.77 -3.04
CA PRO A 345 -0.05 -19.56 -1.94
C PRO A 345 1.36 -19.09 -1.51
N PRO A 346 1.71 -19.17 -0.21
CA PRO A 346 3.00 -18.75 0.33
C PRO A 346 4.23 -19.52 -0.19
#